data_AF-A0A7N0RJE6-F1
#
_entry.id   AF-A0A7N0RJE6-F1
#
_cell.length_a   1.000
_cell.length_b   1.000
_cell.length_c   1.000
_cell.angle_alpha   90.00
_cell.angle_beta   90.00
_cell.angle_gamma   90.00
#
_symmetry.space_group_name_H-M   'P 1'
#
loop_
_entity.id
_entity.type
_entity.pdbx_description
1 polymer ?
#
loop_
_entity_poly.entity_id
_entity_poly.type
_entity_poly.pdbx_seq_one_letter_code
_entity_poly.pdbx_strand_id
1 'polypeptide(L)'
;MSAGGGVYGKRAGYDEMFGSASAKRSRHSVFEQSDREATYSSRNHGYDFIAGHSYSGQQHMEQVRCGEAPSGSGNAVDGSNWVDTFVREMTNSADLHDAKERVARILEAFEISIRTRSTVSEGLDLSSLKDHLHILLRDNQILKRAVAIQREREIEQDEKANEVQRLQHIACQCDEQLQKMELTNYSLKIHLQRARENSSIPGQYLPDIY
;
A
#
# COMPACT_ATOMS: atom_id res chain seq x y z
N MET A 1 -54.23 -52.83 55.07
CA MET A 1 -53.95 -51.62 54.24
C MET A 1 -52.58 -51.14 54.70
N SER A 2 -51.50 -51.02 53.94
CA SER A 2 -51.29 -50.90 52.50
C SER A 2 -49.85 -51.34 52.17
N ALA A 3 -49.58 -51.53 50.88
CA ALA A 3 -48.31 -51.79 50.21
C ALA A 3 -47.14 -50.90 50.69
N GLY A 4 -45.85 -51.19 50.49
CA GLY A 4 -45.14 -52.03 49.53
C GLY A 4 -43.94 -51.22 48.96
N GLY A 5 -42.78 -51.87 48.80
CA GLY A 5 -41.56 -51.34 48.13
C GLY A 5 -40.77 -50.30 48.95
N GLY A 6 -39.44 -50.27 49.00
CA GLY A 6 -38.42 -50.88 48.15
C GLY A 6 -37.31 -49.85 47.87
N VAL A 7 -36.19 -49.97 48.61
CA VAL A 7 -34.84 -50.15 48.04
C VAL A 7 -34.08 -48.95 47.38
N TYR A 8 -33.03 -48.55 48.12
CA TYR A 8 -31.63 -48.17 47.80
C TYR A 8 -31.19 -46.86 47.11
N GLY A 9 -30.25 -46.19 47.81
CA GLY A 9 -28.91 -45.82 47.29
C GLY A 9 -28.54 -44.34 47.45
N LYS A 10 -27.30 -43.92 47.72
CA LYS A 10 -26.03 -44.60 48.05
C LYS A 10 -25.08 -43.56 48.68
N ARG A 11 -24.17 -44.09 49.50
CA ARG A 11 -22.95 -43.51 50.11
C ARG A 11 -22.20 -42.46 49.27
N ALA A 12 -21.76 -41.39 49.94
CA ALA A 12 -20.53 -40.69 49.64
C ALA A 12 -19.47 -41.13 50.66
N GLY A 13 -18.31 -41.59 50.17
CA GLY A 13 -17.19 -42.05 50.98
C GLY A 13 -16.01 -42.28 50.05
N TYR A 14 -15.02 -41.42 50.21
CA TYR A 14 -13.81 -41.19 49.43
C TYR A 14 -12.96 -42.43 49.22
N ASP A 15 -12.37 -42.59 48.02
CA ASP A 15 -10.92 -42.72 47.85
C ASP A 15 -10.52 -42.87 46.37
N GLU A 16 -9.26 -42.48 46.12
CA GLU A 16 -8.41 -42.77 44.94
C GLU A 16 -8.72 -42.02 43.62
N MET A 17 -7.78 -41.68 42.75
CA MET A 17 -6.33 -41.53 42.70
C MET A 17 -6.05 -40.98 41.28
N PHE A 18 -4.85 -40.47 41.03
CA PHE A 18 -4.28 -40.13 39.71
C PHE A 18 -4.57 -38.74 39.12
N GLY A 19 -3.52 -37.92 39.13
CA GLY A 19 -2.92 -37.41 37.89
C GLY A 19 -3.66 -36.28 37.17
N SER A 20 -3.34 -35.03 37.52
CA SER A 20 -3.66 -33.87 36.68
C SER A 20 -2.84 -33.87 35.39
N ALA A 21 -3.46 -34.28 34.27
CA ALA A 21 -2.95 -34.01 32.93
C ALA A 21 -3.74 -32.85 32.30
N SER A 22 -3.14 -31.66 32.25
CA SER A 22 -3.68 -30.50 31.54
C SER A 22 -3.51 -30.65 30.03
N ALA A 23 -4.63 -30.83 29.32
CA ALA A 23 -4.71 -30.66 27.87
C ALA A 23 -5.17 -29.22 27.55
N LYS A 24 -4.27 -28.36 27.05
CA LYS A 24 -4.64 -27.06 26.47
C LYS A 24 -4.94 -27.24 24.98
N ARG A 25 -6.22 -27.17 24.61
CA ARG A 25 -6.67 -27.05 23.22
C ARG A 25 -6.69 -25.58 22.78
N SER A 26 -6.00 -25.34 21.68
CA SER A 26 -6.02 -24.17 20.81
C SER A 26 -7.45 -23.78 20.37
N ARG A 27 -7.77 -22.48 20.42
CA ARG A 27 -8.84 -21.86 19.65
C ARG A 27 -8.41 -20.46 19.20
N HIS A 28 -8.25 -20.29 17.89
CA HIS A 28 -8.31 -19.01 17.19
C HIS A 28 -9.72 -18.42 17.31
N SER A 29 -9.82 -17.10 17.52
CA SER A 29 -11.05 -16.30 17.41
C SER A 29 -10.68 -14.96 16.76
N VAL A 30 -10.95 -14.80 15.46
CA VAL A 30 -11.99 -13.94 14.86
C VAL A 30 -11.66 -12.45 14.92
N PHE A 31 -11.15 -11.97 13.78
CA PHE A 31 -11.61 -10.81 12.99
C PHE A 31 -12.55 -9.83 13.71
N GLU A 32 -11.99 -8.71 14.16
CA GLU A 32 -12.71 -7.44 14.27
C GLU A 32 -11.87 -6.35 13.62
N GLN A 33 -12.31 -5.93 12.44
CA GLN A 33 -11.96 -4.64 11.85
C GLN A 33 -12.60 -3.57 12.73
N SER A 34 -11.77 -2.79 13.43
CA SER A 34 -12.19 -1.55 14.05
C SER A 34 -11.56 -0.39 13.29
N ASP A 35 -12.44 0.38 12.65
CA ASP A 35 -12.19 1.72 12.14
C ASP A 35 -11.42 2.53 13.19
N ARG A 36 -10.19 2.92 12.84
CA ARG A 36 -9.47 3.96 13.55
C ARG A 36 -9.13 5.07 12.58
N GLU A 37 -9.97 6.10 12.62
CA GLU A 37 -9.60 7.47 12.25
C GLU A 37 -8.24 7.80 12.90
N ALA A 38 -7.21 7.90 12.07
CA ALA A 38 -5.94 8.50 12.47
C ALA A 38 -5.98 9.96 12.04
N THR A 39 -6.08 10.81 13.06
CA THR A 39 -5.90 12.24 13.08
C THR A 39 -4.76 12.72 12.17
N TYR A 40 -5.10 13.61 11.24
CA TYR A 40 -4.14 14.43 10.51
C TYR A 40 -3.44 15.38 11.48
N SER A 41 -2.14 15.20 11.71
CA SER A 41 -1.30 16.28 12.24
C SER A 41 0.14 16.19 11.72
N SER A 42 0.36 16.98 10.67
CA SER A 42 1.53 17.82 10.41
C SER A 42 2.93 17.19 10.53
N ARG A 43 3.56 16.99 9.37
CA ARG A 43 5.00 17.26 9.21
C ARG A 43 5.29 17.74 7.79
N ASN A 44 5.23 19.06 7.62
CA ASN A 44 5.77 19.76 6.46
C ASN A 44 7.27 19.48 6.37
N HIS A 45 7.72 18.63 5.44
CA HIS A 45 9.10 18.55 4.99
C HIS A 45 9.11 18.51 3.46
N GLY A 46 9.90 19.42 2.89
CA GLY A 46 9.74 19.93 1.54
C GLY A 46 10.06 18.96 0.42
N TYR A 47 9.51 19.30 -0.73
CA TYR A 47 10.04 18.90 -2.03
C TYR A 47 10.24 20.18 -2.83
N ASP A 48 11.49 20.63 -2.85
CA ASP A 48 12.01 21.52 -3.85
C ASP A 48 11.99 20.80 -5.22
N PHE A 49 11.45 21.51 -6.21
CA PHE A 49 11.97 21.62 -7.58
C PHE A 49 12.41 20.34 -8.31
N ILE A 50 11.57 19.89 -9.27
CA ILE A 50 12.07 19.44 -10.57
C ILE A 50 11.30 20.19 -11.66
N ALA A 51 11.96 21.20 -12.21
CA ALA A 51 11.55 21.86 -13.44
C ALA A 51 11.89 20.98 -14.65
N GLY A 52 10.96 21.01 -15.61
CA GLY A 52 11.23 20.86 -17.03
C GLY A 52 11.43 19.43 -17.51
N HIS A 53 10.44 18.88 -18.20
CA HIS A 53 10.63 18.33 -19.54
C HIS A 53 9.37 18.65 -20.35
N SER A 54 9.56 19.42 -21.40
CA SER A 54 8.53 19.86 -22.33
C SER A 54 8.89 19.34 -23.72
N TYR A 55 7.87 18.78 -24.37
CA TYR A 55 7.69 18.45 -25.80
C TYR A 55 8.51 17.32 -26.43
N SER A 56 7.78 16.33 -26.98
CA SER A 56 7.58 16.20 -28.43
C SER A 56 7.40 14.73 -28.82
N GLY A 57 6.20 14.36 -29.23
CA GLY A 57 5.90 13.07 -29.86
C GLY A 57 4.84 13.29 -30.93
N GLN A 58 5.30 13.47 -32.16
CA GLN A 58 4.53 13.67 -33.39
C GLN A 58 3.31 12.73 -33.49
N GLN A 59 2.12 13.33 -33.66
CA GLN A 59 0.96 12.63 -34.19
C GLN A 59 1.05 12.63 -35.72
N HIS A 60 1.21 11.45 -36.30
CA HIS A 60 0.99 11.20 -37.71
C HIS A 60 -0.52 11.22 -37.96
N MET A 61 -1.00 12.19 -38.76
CA MET A 61 -2.38 12.20 -39.25
C MET A 61 -2.56 11.07 -40.26
N GLU A 62 -3.15 9.96 -39.83
CA GLU A 62 -3.77 9.02 -40.75
C GLU A 62 -5.20 9.48 -41.00
N GLN A 63 -5.42 9.92 -42.24
CA GLN A 63 -6.68 10.45 -42.75
C GLN A 63 -7.71 9.31 -42.85
N VAL A 64 -8.50 9.13 -41.80
CA VAL A 64 -9.70 8.28 -41.85
C VAL A 64 -10.77 9.03 -42.64
N ARG A 65 -10.84 8.71 -43.94
CA ARG A 65 -11.97 9.03 -44.80
C ARG A 65 -13.21 8.32 -44.23
N CYS A 66 -14.05 9.06 -43.52
CA CYS A 66 -15.35 8.53 -43.10
C CYS A 66 -16.29 8.51 -44.31
N GLY A 67 -16.84 7.33 -44.58
CA GLY A 67 -17.52 6.97 -45.81
C GLY A 67 -18.77 7.79 -46.09
N GLU A 68 -19.07 7.88 -47.38
CA GLU A 68 -20.33 8.36 -47.95
C GLU A 68 -21.51 7.62 -47.32
N ALA A 69 -22.42 8.40 -46.73
CA ALA A 69 -23.78 7.98 -46.40
C ALA A 69 -24.77 8.84 -47.22
N PRO A 70 -25.92 8.27 -47.63
CA PRO A 70 -26.66 8.70 -48.79
C PRO A 70 -27.34 10.05 -48.59
N SER A 71 -27.25 10.88 -49.63
CA SER A 71 -27.94 12.16 -49.80
C SER A 71 -29.41 12.11 -49.39
N GLY A 72 -29.70 12.73 -48.25
CA GLY A 72 -31.03 13.19 -47.84
C GLY A 72 -31.00 14.71 -47.74
N SER A 73 -31.49 15.38 -48.79
CA SER A 73 -31.57 16.84 -48.91
C SER A 73 -32.42 17.46 -47.81
N GLY A 74 -31.85 18.38 -47.02
CA GLY A 74 -32.60 19.24 -46.11
C GLY A 74 -31.73 19.99 -45.10
N ASN A 75 -30.77 20.80 -45.58
CA ASN A 75 -30.05 21.83 -44.82
C ASN A 75 -29.50 21.41 -43.44
N ALA A 76 -28.38 20.68 -43.43
CA ALA A 76 -27.49 20.64 -42.27
C ALA A 76 -26.91 22.06 -42.08
N VAL A 77 -27.63 22.90 -41.34
CA VAL A 77 -27.21 24.25 -41.02
C VAL A 77 -26.01 24.13 -40.08
N ASP A 78 -24.83 24.31 -40.66
CA ASP A 78 -23.60 24.47 -39.90
C ASP A 78 -23.75 25.73 -39.03
N GLY A 79 -23.36 25.62 -37.75
CA GLY A 79 -23.55 26.67 -36.74
C GLY A 79 -22.82 27.98 -37.08
N SER A 80 -21.95 27.98 -38.08
CA SER A 80 -21.27 29.18 -38.58
C SER A 80 -22.07 29.96 -39.63
N ASN A 81 -23.04 29.35 -40.34
CA ASN A 81 -23.76 29.97 -41.47
C ASN A 81 -25.29 29.91 -41.27
N TRP A 82 -25.75 29.72 -40.03
CA TRP A 82 -27.18 29.57 -39.71
C TRP A 82 -27.98 30.83 -39.99
N VAL A 83 -27.40 32.00 -39.72
CA VAL A 83 -28.02 33.30 -39.98
C VAL A 83 -28.18 33.52 -41.48
N ASP A 84 -27.15 33.23 -42.28
CA ASP A 84 -27.21 33.40 -43.74
C ASP A 84 -28.22 32.46 -44.38
N THR A 85 -28.31 31.23 -43.88
CA THR A 85 -29.31 30.26 -44.36
C THR A 85 -30.72 30.67 -43.94
N PHE A 86 -30.90 31.16 -42.71
CA PHE A 86 -32.16 31.69 -42.21
C PHE A 86 -32.66 32.87 -43.05
N VAL A 87 -31.82 33.88 -43.27
CA VAL A 87 -32.16 35.08 -44.04
C VAL A 87 -32.44 34.73 -45.51
N ARG A 88 -31.64 33.84 -46.11
CA ARG A 88 -31.85 33.37 -47.48
C ARG A 88 -33.17 32.63 -47.66
N GLU A 89 -33.51 31.71 -46.75
CA GLU A 89 -34.75 30.94 -46.82
C GLU A 89 -35.99 31.81 -46.57
N MET A 90 -35.90 32.82 -45.71
CA MET A 90 -36.96 33.79 -45.48
C MET A 90 -37.13 34.78 -46.66
N THR A 91 -36.04 35.16 -47.33
CA THR A 91 -36.12 36.06 -48.49
C THR A 91 -36.71 35.37 -49.72
N ASN A 92 -36.56 34.04 -49.81
CA ASN A 92 -37.06 33.21 -50.90
C ASN A 92 -38.43 32.58 -50.62
N SER A 93 -39.08 32.89 -49.49
CA SER A 93 -40.40 32.33 -49.16
C SER A 93 -41.50 32.97 -50.00
N ALA A 94 -42.47 32.15 -50.44
CA ALA A 94 -43.57 32.62 -51.29
C ALA A 94 -44.66 33.37 -50.51
N ASP A 95 -44.87 33.01 -49.24
CA ASP A 95 -45.83 33.63 -48.34
C ASP A 95 -45.34 33.61 -46.88
N LEU A 96 -46.08 34.28 -45.99
CA LEU A 96 -45.75 34.34 -44.57
C LEU A 96 -45.83 32.96 -43.87
N HIS A 97 -46.63 32.04 -44.39
CA HIS A 97 -46.80 30.72 -43.79
C HIS A 97 -45.60 29.82 -44.12
N ASP A 98 -45.20 29.76 -45.38
CA ASP A 98 -43.98 29.14 -45.90
C ASP A 98 -42.74 29.71 -45.19
N ALA A 99 -42.68 31.04 -44.98
CA ALA A 99 -41.61 31.66 -44.21
C ALA A 99 -41.54 31.09 -42.77
N LYS A 100 -42.68 30.97 -42.09
CA LYS A 100 -42.75 30.42 -40.72
C LYS A 100 -42.36 28.95 -40.66
N GLU A 101 -42.79 28.13 -41.62
CA GLU A 101 -42.42 26.72 -41.69
C GLU A 101 -40.93 26.52 -41.98
N ARG A 102 -40.34 27.34 -42.85
CA ARG A 102 -38.90 27.35 -43.12
C ARG A 102 -38.10 27.77 -41.89
N VAL A 103 -38.52 28.83 -41.20
CA VAL A 103 -37.91 29.30 -39.95
C VAL A 103 -37.96 28.22 -38.87
N ALA A 104 -39.13 27.59 -38.67
CA ALA A 104 -39.30 26.53 -37.68
C ALA A 104 -38.32 25.37 -37.93
N ARG A 105 -38.19 24.92 -39.18
CA ARG A 105 -37.26 23.84 -39.55
C ARG A 105 -35.79 24.22 -39.30
N ILE A 106 -35.40 25.45 -39.61
CA ILE A 106 -34.02 25.91 -39.39
C ILE A 106 -33.70 26.00 -37.89
N LEU A 107 -34.64 26.51 -37.08
CA LEU A 107 -34.46 26.62 -35.63
C LEU A 107 -34.46 25.25 -34.95
N GLU A 108 -35.29 24.31 -35.40
CA GLU A 108 -35.28 22.93 -34.92
C GLU A 108 -33.95 22.24 -35.24
N ALA A 109 -33.46 22.37 -36.49
CA ALA A 109 -32.15 21.84 -36.87
C ALA A 109 -30.99 22.47 -36.06
N PHE A 110 -31.09 23.76 -35.76
CA PHE A 110 -30.13 24.47 -34.91
C PHE A 110 -30.17 23.98 -33.45
N GLU A 111 -31.36 23.79 -32.88
CA GLU A 111 -31.52 23.24 -31.53
C GLU A 111 -30.90 21.84 -31.43
N ILE A 112 -31.17 20.98 -32.42
CA ILE A 112 -30.58 19.63 -32.50
C ILE A 112 -29.05 19.73 -32.57
N SER A 113 -28.51 20.62 -33.41
CA SER A 113 -27.06 20.84 -33.55
C SER A 113 -26.39 21.29 -32.24
N ILE A 114 -27.02 22.22 -31.49
CA ILE A 114 -26.55 22.64 -30.17
C ILE A 114 -26.56 21.48 -29.18
N ARG A 115 -27.68 20.76 -29.09
CA ARG A 115 -27.83 19.64 -28.15
C ARG A 115 -26.79 18.57 -28.41
N THR A 116 -26.60 18.17 -29.67
CA THR A 116 -25.57 17.20 -30.05
C THR A 116 -24.17 17.69 -29.65
N ARG A 117 -23.83 18.95 -29.96
CA ARG A 117 -22.51 19.51 -29.62
C ARG A 117 -22.27 19.57 -28.11
N SER A 118 -23.28 19.94 -27.32
CA SER A 118 -23.22 19.93 -25.85
C SER A 118 -22.97 18.51 -25.33
N THR A 119 -23.76 17.53 -25.79
CA THR A 119 -23.63 16.13 -25.34
C THR A 119 -22.30 15.49 -25.72
N VAL A 120 -21.76 15.83 -26.90
CA VAL A 120 -20.44 15.36 -27.33
C VAL A 120 -19.34 16.02 -26.51
N SER A 121 -19.39 17.33 -26.29
CA SER A 121 -18.42 18.05 -25.45
C SER A 121 -18.41 17.49 -24.03
N GLU A 122 -19.58 17.41 -23.39
CA GLU A 122 -19.73 16.87 -22.04
C GLU A 122 -19.28 15.40 -21.96
N GLY A 123 -19.59 14.59 -22.97
CA GLY A 123 -19.17 13.19 -23.03
C GLY A 123 -17.66 13.02 -23.16
N LEU A 124 -17.00 13.85 -23.97
CA LEU A 124 -15.55 13.88 -24.11
C LEU A 124 -14.88 14.35 -22.80
N ASP A 125 -15.39 15.42 -22.20
CA ASP A 125 -14.88 15.95 -20.93
C ASP A 125 -15.04 14.95 -19.79
N LEU A 126 -16.20 14.27 -19.70
CA LEU A 126 -16.45 13.21 -18.73
C LEU A 126 -15.50 12.03 -18.94
N SER A 127 -15.30 11.59 -20.18
CA SER A 127 -14.38 10.49 -20.48
C SER A 127 -12.95 10.84 -20.09
N SER A 128 -12.47 12.03 -20.46
CA SER A 128 -11.13 12.51 -20.09
C SER A 128 -10.96 12.61 -18.57
N LEU A 129 -11.98 13.12 -17.86
CA LEU A 129 -11.94 13.23 -16.40
C LEU A 129 -11.91 11.85 -15.73
N LYS A 130 -12.70 10.91 -16.25
CA LYS A 130 -12.73 9.51 -15.77
C LYS A 130 -11.38 8.83 -15.98
N ASP A 131 -10.74 9.03 -17.13
CA ASP A 131 -9.42 8.47 -17.42
C ASP A 131 -8.35 9.04 -16.48
N HIS A 132 -8.40 10.36 -16.23
CA HIS A 132 -7.50 11.00 -15.28
C HIS A 132 -7.69 10.46 -13.85
N LEU A 133 -8.93 10.29 -13.41
CA LEU A 133 -9.25 9.70 -12.11
C LEU A 133 -8.73 8.25 -12.01
N HIS A 134 -8.84 7.47 -13.07
CA HIS A 134 -8.32 6.10 -13.10
C HIS A 134 -6.78 6.07 -12.99
N ILE A 135 -6.08 6.98 -13.65
CA ILE A 135 -4.62 7.14 -13.51
C ILE A 135 -4.27 7.48 -12.06
N LEU A 136 -4.94 8.48 -11.47
CA LEU A 136 -4.69 8.88 -10.08
C LEU A 136 -4.95 7.74 -9.08
N LEU A 137 -5.99 6.93 -9.29
CA LEU A 137 -6.26 5.76 -8.45
C LEU A 137 -5.16 4.70 -8.56
N ARG A 138 -4.70 4.43 -9.79
CA ARG A 138 -3.59 3.50 -10.03
C ARG A 138 -2.32 4.00 -9.34
N ASP A 139 -2.00 5.27 -9.48
CA ASP A 139 -0.80 5.86 -8.87
C ASP A 139 -0.91 5.87 -7.34
N ASN A 140 -2.10 6.15 -6.78
CA ASN A 140 -2.33 6.04 -5.35
C ASN A 140 -2.12 4.61 -4.82
N GLN A 141 -2.50 3.59 -5.58
CA GLN A 141 -2.23 2.19 -5.23
C GLN A 141 -0.74 1.87 -5.29
N ILE A 142 -0.03 2.36 -6.31
CA ILE A 142 1.43 2.20 -6.43
C ILE A 142 2.13 2.86 -5.24
N LEU A 143 1.74 4.09 -4.90
CA LEU A 143 2.29 4.82 -3.76
C LEU A 143 2.02 4.11 -2.44
N LYS A 144 0.79 3.62 -2.21
CA LYS A 144 0.47 2.82 -1.00
C LYS A 144 1.36 1.57 -0.89
N ARG A 145 1.58 0.86 -1.99
CA ARG A 145 2.49 -0.30 -2.02
C ARG A 145 3.94 0.11 -1.75
N ALA A 146 4.41 1.19 -2.38
CA ALA A 146 5.76 1.70 -2.17
C ALA A 146 6.00 2.09 -0.70
N VAL A 147 5.04 2.78 -0.08
CA VAL A 147 5.11 3.17 1.34
C VAL A 147 5.10 1.94 2.26
N ALA A 148 4.28 0.92 1.96
CA ALA A 148 4.28 -0.31 2.74
C ALA A 148 5.62 -1.04 2.67
N ILE A 149 6.21 -1.15 1.48
CA ILE A 149 7.55 -1.74 1.28
C ILE A 149 8.61 -0.91 2.02
N GLN A 150 8.54 0.42 1.95
CA GLN A 150 9.49 1.28 2.63
C GLN A 150 9.45 1.08 4.15
N ARG A 151 8.24 1.00 4.72
CA ARG A 151 8.06 0.73 6.16
C ARG A 151 8.59 -0.63 6.58
N GLU A 152 8.36 -1.66 5.78
CA GLU A 152 8.89 -3.01 6.05
C GLU A 152 10.43 -3.02 6.05
N ARG A 153 11.06 -2.34 5.08
CA ARG A 153 12.52 -2.19 5.03
C ARG A 153 13.08 -1.42 6.21
N GLU A 154 12.38 -0.38 6.66
CA GLU A 154 12.77 0.41 7.83
C GLU A 154 12.76 -0.45 9.10
N ILE A 155 11.72 -1.27 9.28
CA ILE A 155 11.63 -2.22 10.40
C ILE A 155 12.79 -3.23 10.34
N GLU A 156 13.06 -3.83 9.17
CA GLU A 156 14.16 -4.78 9.01
C GLU A 156 15.53 -4.12 9.30
N GLN A 157 15.70 -2.86 8.91
CA GLN A 157 16.91 -2.10 9.18
C GLN A 157 17.08 -1.82 10.68
N ASP A 158 16.01 -1.44 11.37
CA ASP A 158 16.01 -1.22 12.82
C ASP A 158 16.33 -2.52 13.59
N GLU A 159 15.76 -3.65 13.16
CA GLU A 159 16.07 -4.96 13.72
C GLU A 159 17.56 -5.32 13.55
N LYS A 160 18.12 -5.12 12.35
CA LYS A 160 19.56 -5.31 12.11
C LYS A 160 20.42 -4.38 12.96
N ALA A 161 20.03 -3.12 13.13
CA ALA A 161 20.74 -2.18 13.97
C ALA A 161 20.77 -2.62 15.44
N ASN A 162 19.63 -3.11 15.96
CA ASN A 162 19.54 -3.67 17.32
C ASN A 162 20.42 -4.91 17.49
N GLU A 163 20.44 -5.81 16.50
CA GLU A 163 21.28 -7.01 16.56
C GLU A 163 22.77 -6.66 16.52
N VAL A 164 23.18 -5.69 15.69
CA VAL A 164 24.56 -5.19 15.66
C VAL A 164 24.96 -4.63 17.01
N GLN A 165 24.12 -3.82 17.65
CA GLN A 165 24.40 -3.30 19.00
C GLN A 165 24.53 -4.42 20.04
N ARG A 166 23.66 -5.44 19.98
CA ARG A 166 23.72 -6.60 20.87
C ARG A 166 25.03 -7.39 20.68
N LEU A 167 25.43 -7.62 19.43
CA LEU A 167 26.67 -8.33 19.11
C LEU A 167 27.90 -7.52 19.54
N GLN A 168 27.90 -6.20 19.33
CA GLN A 168 28.97 -5.31 19.82
C GLN A 168 29.12 -5.40 21.34
N HIS A 169 28.00 -5.37 22.08
CA HIS A 169 28.04 -5.51 23.54
C HIS A 169 28.68 -6.84 23.96
N ILE A 170 28.30 -7.95 23.32
CA ILE A 170 28.89 -9.27 23.62
C ILE A 170 30.38 -9.32 23.26
N ALA A 171 30.78 -8.75 22.13
CA ALA A 171 32.18 -8.67 21.74
C ALA A 171 33.02 -7.92 22.79
N CYS A 172 32.53 -6.75 23.25
CA CYS A 172 33.18 -6.01 24.34
C CYS A 172 33.31 -6.85 25.61
N GLN A 173 32.25 -7.59 25.99
CA GLN A 173 32.30 -8.48 27.16
C GLN A 173 33.33 -9.60 27.00
N CYS A 174 33.45 -10.20 25.80
CA CYS A 174 34.45 -11.22 25.53
C CYS A 174 35.88 -10.65 25.63
N ASP A 175 36.13 -9.46 25.09
CA ASP A 175 37.43 -8.80 25.16
C ASP A 175 37.81 -8.49 26.62
N GLU A 176 36.87 -8.03 27.45
CA GLU A 176 37.09 -7.81 28.88
C GLU A 176 37.44 -9.10 29.63
N GLN A 177 36.75 -10.22 29.34
CA GLN A 177 37.07 -11.51 29.96
C GLN A 177 38.45 -12.02 29.54
N LEU A 178 38.82 -11.83 28.27
CA LEU A 178 40.14 -12.21 27.75
C LEU A 178 41.25 -11.45 28.49
N GLN A 179 41.16 -10.12 28.57
CA GLN A 179 42.13 -9.30 29.29
C GLN A 179 42.25 -9.69 30.78
N LYS A 180 41.12 -9.99 31.44
CA LYS A 180 41.13 -10.46 32.82
C LYS A 180 41.88 -11.79 32.96
N MET A 181 41.61 -12.76 32.09
CA MET A 181 42.29 -14.05 32.11
C MET A 181 43.80 -13.90 31.82
N GLU A 182 44.17 -13.08 30.85
CA GLU A 182 45.57 -12.75 30.55
C GLU A 182 46.30 -12.16 31.75
N LEU A 183 45.69 -11.18 32.44
CA LEU A 183 46.25 -10.61 33.68
C LEU A 183 46.41 -11.64 34.78
N THR A 184 45.41 -12.51 35.00
CA THR A 184 45.52 -13.58 36.01
C THR A 184 46.63 -14.58 35.67
N ASN A 185 46.74 -14.98 34.40
CA ASN A 185 47.78 -15.89 33.94
C ASN A 185 49.17 -15.29 34.12
N TYR A 186 49.34 -14.02 33.74
CA TYR A 186 50.60 -13.29 33.93
C TYR A 186 50.98 -13.20 35.41
N SER A 187 50.04 -12.84 36.29
CA SER A 187 50.27 -12.79 37.74
C SER A 187 50.72 -14.14 38.28
N LEU A 188 50.03 -15.22 37.93
CA LEU A 188 50.38 -16.59 38.33
C LEU A 188 51.77 -16.99 37.82
N LYS A 189 52.10 -16.69 36.56
CA LYS A 189 53.42 -16.95 35.98
C LYS A 189 54.55 -16.30 36.78
N ILE A 190 54.37 -15.03 37.16
CA ILE A 190 55.34 -14.30 37.99
C ILE A 190 55.44 -14.89 39.40
N HIS A 191 54.31 -15.25 40.02
CA HIS A 191 54.32 -15.90 41.33
C HIS A 191 55.03 -17.26 41.32
N LEU A 192 54.80 -18.09 40.30
CA LEU A 192 55.47 -19.38 40.13
C LEU A 192 56.98 -19.19 39.92
N GLN A 193 57.39 -18.22 39.10
CA GLN A 193 58.80 -17.90 38.90
C GLN A 193 59.48 -17.50 40.22
N ARG A 194 58.87 -16.60 40.99
CA ARG A 194 59.39 -16.20 42.31
C ARG A 194 59.44 -17.36 43.30
N ALA A 195 58.42 -18.22 43.33
CA ALA A 195 58.41 -19.40 44.19
C ALA A 195 59.56 -20.36 43.85
N ARG A 196 59.87 -20.53 42.56
CA ARG A 196 61.01 -21.34 42.09
C ARG A 196 62.36 -20.72 42.46
N GLU A 197 62.51 -19.40 42.33
CA GLU A 197 63.74 -18.69 42.67
C GLU A 197 63.98 -18.64 44.19
N ASN A 198 62.91 -18.53 44.98
CA ASN A 198 62.96 -18.48 46.45
C ASN A 198 62.99 -19.88 47.11
N SER A 199 62.64 -20.94 46.39
CA SER A 199 62.85 -22.31 46.85
C SER A 199 64.33 -22.67 46.76
N SER A 200 65.09 -22.34 47.79
CA SER A 200 66.45 -22.86 48.03
C SER A 200 66.41 -24.34 48.46
N ILE A 201 65.80 -25.21 47.65
CA ILE A 201 65.89 -26.66 47.83
C ILE A 201 66.81 -27.19 46.73
N PRO A 202 68.05 -27.59 47.06
CA PRO A 202 68.94 -28.24 46.11
C PRO A 202 68.42 -29.66 45.85
N GLY A 203 67.98 -29.90 44.62
CA GLY A 203 67.82 -31.25 44.06
C GLY A 203 66.55 -31.98 44.46
N GLN A 204 65.58 -32.00 43.54
CA GLN A 204 64.91 -33.22 43.06
C GLN A 204 63.85 -32.80 42.04
N TYR A 205 64.28 -32.65 40.78
CA TYR A 205 63.38 -32.79 39.66
C TYR A 205 63.14 -34.30 39.50
N LEU A 206 61.90 -34.77 39.72
CA LEU A 206 61.54 -36.12 39.28
C LEU A 206 61.54 -36.12 37.74
N PRO A 207 62.20 -37.09 37.09
CA PRO A 207 62.17 -37.21 35.64
C PRO A 207 60.75 -37.53 35.18
N ASP A 208 60.42 -36.94 34.04
CA ASP A 208 59.28 -37.20 33.17
C ASP A 208 58.84 -38.67 33.20
N ILE A 209 57.57 -38.91 33.55
CA ILE A 209 56.88 -40.16 33.24
C ILE A 209 55.69 -39.76 32.37
N TYR A 210 55.79 -40.23 31.12
CA TYR A 210 54.91 -40.05 29.96
C TYR A 210 53.40 -40.04 30.24
#